data_AF-A0A924UX91-F1
#
_entry.id   AF-A0A924UX91-F1
#
_cell.length_a   1.000
_cell.length_b   1.000
_cell.length_c   1.000
_cell.angle_alpha   90.00
_cell.angle_beta   90.00
_cell.angle_gamma   90.00
#
_symmetry.space_group_name_H-M   'P 1'
#
loop_
_entity.id
_entity.type
_entity.pdbx_description
1 polymer ?
#
loop_
_entity_poly.entity_id
_entity_poly.type
_entity_poly.pdbx_seq_one_letter_code
_entity_poly.pdbx_strand_id
1 'polypeptide(L)' 'MAFDIEMIKKVYDNMATRVDKAREIVGHPLTLTEKILYNHLWDGMPSKAFTRGADYV' A
#
# COMPACT_ATOMS: atom_id res chain seq x y z
N MET A 1 -5.14 24.54 -6.36
CA MET A 1 -6.32 23.68 -6.55
C MET A 1 -6.06 22.41 -5.76
N ALA A 2 -6.95 22.01 -4.85
CA ALA A 2 -6.80 20.69 -4.23
C ALA A 2 -6.95 19.65 -5.34
N PHE A 3 -6.05 18.66 -5.38
CA PHE A 3 -6.26 17.45 -6.17
C PHE A 3 -7.66 16.89 -5.85
N ASP A 4 -8.28 16.25 -6.83
CA ASP A 4 -9.61 15.64 -6.70
C ASP A 4 -9.77 14.95 -5.33
N ILE A 5 -10.59 15.54 -4.46
CA ILE A 5 -10.74 15.11 -3.07
C ILE A 5 -11.41 13.73 -2.99
N GLU A 6 -12.22 13.38 -3.99
CA GLU A 6 -12.85 12.06 -4.07
C GLU A 6 -11.80 11.00 -4.39
N MET A 7 -10.85 11.32 -5.29
CA MET A 7 -9.70 10.45 -5.55
C MET A 7 -8.88 10.20 -4.28
N ILE A 8 -8.59 11.25 -3.51
CA ILE A 8 -7.82 11.13 -2.27
C ILE A 8 -8.55 10.25 -1.26
N LYS A 9 -9.84 10.51 -1.00
CA LYS A 9 -10.65 9.72 -0.06
C LYS A 9 -10.67 8.25 -0.45
N LYS A 10 -10.88 7.95 -1.74
CA LYS A 10 -10.90 6.58 -2.25
C LYS A 10 -9.61 5.81 -1.99
N VAL A 11 -8.44 6.47 -2.03
CA VAL A 11 -7.16 5.82 -1.70
C VAL A 11 -7.15 5.38 -0.23
N TYR A 12 -7.55 6.27 0.69
CA TYR A 12 -7.55 5.98 2.12
C TYR A 12 -8.67 5.01 2.54
N ASP A 13 -9.82 5.04 1.87
CA ASP A 13 -10.90 4.06 2.09
C ASP A 13 -10.46 2.63 1.75
N ASN A 14 -9.57 2.47 0.76
CA ASN A 14 -9.03 1.17 0.36
C ASN A 14 -7.79 0.74 1.18
N MET A 15 -7.31 1.57 2.10
CA MET A 15 -6.03 1.35 2.78
C MET A 15 -6.04 0.11 3.67
N ALA A 16 -7.11 -0.11 4.43
CA ALA A 16 -7.23 -1.27 5.30
C ALA A 16 -7.08 -2.57 4.49
N THR A 17 -7.85 -2.71 3.42
CA THR A 17 -7.84 -3.90 2.55
C THR A 17 -6.46 -4.14 1.91
N ARG A 18 -5.81 -3.08 1.41
CA ARG A 18 -4.46 -3.21 0.81
C ARG A 18 -3.42 -3.63 1.84
N VAL A 19 -3.45 -3.03 3.04
CA VAL A 19 -2.51 -3.33 4.13
C VAL A 19 -2.71 -4.75 4.65
N ASP A 20 -3.95 -5.21 4.78
CA ASP A 20 -4.25 -6.57 5.23
C ASP A 20 -3.79 -7.59 4.19
N LYS A 21 -4.03 -7.33 2.89
CA LYS A 21 -3.54 -8.21 1.83
C LYS A 21 -2.02 -8.28 1.78
N ALA A 22 -1.34 -7.14 1.94
CA ALA A 22 0.11 -7.10 2.03
C ALA A 22 0.64 -7.91 3.22
N ARG A 23 -0.06 -7.87 4.38
CA ARG A 23 0.32 -8.65 5.57
C ARG A 23 0.25 -10.15 5.31
N GLU A 24 -0.77 -10.62 4.59
CA GLU A 24 -0.86 -12.03 4.18
C GLU A 24 0.31 -12.47 3.28
N ILE A 25 0.69 -11.62 2.33
CA ILE A 25 1.74 -11.92 1.34
C ILE A 25 3.13 -11.92 1.98
N VAL A 26 3.38 -10.93 2.84
CA VAL A 26 4.69 -10.71 3.46
C VAL A 26 4.91 -11.64 4.66
N GLY A 27 3.86 -12.04 5.36
CA GLY A 27 3.94 -13.02 6.45
C GLY A 27 4.51 -12.48 7.77
N HIS A 28 4.67 -11.17 7.91
CA HIS A 28 5.08 -10.52 9.16
C HIS A 28 4.38 -9.17 9.37
N PRO A 29 4.41 -8.59 10.58
CA PRO A 29 3.93 -7.24 10.81
C PRO A 29 4.63 -6.23 9.88
N LEU A 30 3.84 -5.37 9.24
CA LEU A 30 4.36 -4.35 8.31
C LEU A 30 4.86 -3.12 9.07
N THR A 31 6.03 -2.65 8.68
CA THR A 31 6.58 -1.33 9.01
C THR A 31 5.72 -0.21 8.42
N LEU A 32 5.90 1.03 8.90
CA LEU A 32 5.20 2.19 8.34
C LEU A 32 5.50 2.39 6.85
N THR A 33 6.76 2.23 6.45
CA THR A 33 7.18 2.36 5.05
C THR A 33 6.49 1.33 4.16
N GLU A 34 6.42 0.07 4.60
CA GLU A 34 5.69 -0.97 3.86
C GLU A 34 4.20 -0.64 3.72
N LYS A 35 3.55 -0.18 4.79
CA LYS A 35 2.13 0.22 4.73
C LYS A 35 1.91 1.34 3.71
N ILE A 36 2.79 2.34 3.68
CA ILE A 36 2.71 3.44 2.71
C ILE A 36 2.91 2.89 1.29
N LEU A 37 3.97 2.11 1.05
CA LEU A 37 4.25 1.51 -0.25
C LEU A 37 3.05 0.69 -0.77
N TYR A 38 2.60 -0.29 0.01
CA TYR A 38 1.52 -1.19 -0.38
C TYR A 38 0.19 -0.46 -0.58
N ASN A 39 -0.07 0.59 0.21
CA ASN A 39 -1.26 1.40 0.02
C ASN A 39 -1.24 2.23 -1.27
N HIS A 40 -0.06 2.63 -1.75
CA HIS A 40 0.08 3.55 -2.89
C HIS A 40 0.52 2.86 -4.19
N LEU A 41 0.38 1.53 -4.27
CA LEU A 41 0.62 0.80 -5.52
C LEU A 41 -0.33 1.28 -6.62
N TRP A 42 0.23 1.47 -7.81
CA TRP A 42 -0.51 1.81 -9.03
C TRP A 42 -1.40 0.65 -9.49
N ASP A 43 -0.86 -0.57 -9.50
CA ASP A 43 -1.52 -1.78 -10.02
C ASP A 43 -2.67 -2.30 -9.13
N GLY A 44 -3.01 -1.59 -8.06
CA GLY A 44 -4.12 -1.98 -7.20
C GLY A 44 -3.67 -2.78 -5.99
N MET A 45 -4.14 -4.03 -5.93
CA MET A 45 -3.87 -4.92 -4.81
C MET A 45 -2.45 -5.49 -4.89
N PRO A 46 -1.75 -5.62 -3.76
CA PRO A 46 -0.46 -6.29 -3.75
C PRO A 46 -0.59 -7.75 -4.19
N SER A 47 0.31 -8.18 -5.06
CA SER A 47 0.37 -9.53 -5.61
C SER A 47 1.66 -10.28 -5.26
N LYS A 48 2.69 -9.56 -4.82
CA LYS A 48 3.99 -10.09 -4.42
C LYS A 48 4.55 -9.29 -3.24
N ALA A 49 5.50 -9.90 -2.52
CA ALA A 49 6.27 -9.20 -1.50
C ALA A 49 7.32 -8.31 -2.18
N PHE A 50 7.41 -7.04 -1.76
CA PHE A 50 8.48 -6.12 -2.14
C PHE A 50 9.57 -6.09 -1.07
N THR A 51 10.82 -6.02 -1.51
CA THR A 51 12.01 -6.07 -0.67
C THR A 51 12.57 -4.67 -0.46
N ARG A 52 12.70 -4.27 0.81
CA ARG A 52 13.29 -2.98 1.20
C ARG A 52 14.72 -2.84 0.68
N GLY A 53 15.05 -1.68 0.13
CA GLY A 53 16.38 -1.36 -0.40
C GLY A 53 16.67 -1.98 -1.78
N ALA A 54 15.74 -2.77 -2.33
CA ALA A 54 15.81 -3.32 -3.67
C ALA A 54 14.64 -2.82 -4.53
N ASP A 55 13.42 -3.08 -4.10
CA ASP A 55 12.21 -2.68 -4.83
C ASP A 55 11.75 -1.26 -4.49
N TYR A 56 12.14 -0.74 -3.33
CA TYR A 56 11.80 0.60 -2.85
C TYR A 56 12.85 1.08 -1.85
N VAL A 57 13.07 2.40 -1.80
CA VAL A 57 14.02 3.08 -0.90
C VAL A 57 13.30 4.15 -0.10
#